data_AF-A0A1G3KSE8-F1
#
_entry.id   AF-A0A1G3KSE8-F1
#
_cell.length_a   1.000
_cell.length_b   1.000
_cell.length_c   1.000
_cell.angle_alpha   90.00
_cell.angle_beta   90.00
_cell.angle_gamma   90.00
#
_symmetry.space_group_name_H-M   'P 1'
#
loop_
_entity.id
_entity.type
_entity.pdbx_description
1 polymer ?
#
loop_
_entity_poly.entity_id
_entity_poly.type
_entity_poly.pdbx_seq_one_letter_code
_entity_poly.pdbx_strand_id
1 'polypeptide(L)'
;MLEKLTDNDFKKFRDLIYNSSGIHFTEVNRPILESRLKDRLKKGNHSTLDEYYKIITRNDAELKNLLDAVTTNLTSFFRNSIQFYALETGVIEALKKNKTDRTIKIWSAGCSTGEEPYSIAMVLKEKLDESWKIEIIASDISFNVLMKAKEGFYHSSKIAGIPPNYVKKYMIEVGDGYQIKDEIKRLIRFDYHNLKYDSGLKSFDVIFCRNVIIYFDSKGQEDVINKFYNAMNDFSYLFIGHSESLFGMNTKFIFTKIGEACLYMKKEGKYRDK
;
A
#
# COMPACT_ATOMS: atom_id res chain seq x y z
N MET A 1 -21.14 -25.36 -14.28
CA MET A 1 -20.31 -24.23 -14.72
C MET A 1 -21.05 -22.98 -14.29
N LEU A 2 -20.43 -22.01 -13.60
CA LEU A 2 -21.15 -20.75 -13.36
C LEU A 2 -21.49 -20.10 -14.69
N GLU A 3 -22.78 -19.92 -14.90
CA GLU A 3 -23.31 -19.00 -15.89
C GLU A 3 -22.79 -17.58 -15.64
N LYS A 4 -22.99 -16.71 -16.63
CA LYS A 4 -22.69 -15.28 -16.54
C LYS A 4 -23.35 -14.70 -15.29
N LEU A 5 -22.68 -13.79 -14.61
CA LEU A 5 -23.22 -13.19 -13.38
C LEU A 5 -24.44 -12.35 -13.74
N THR A 6 -25.58 -12.64 -13.11
CA THR A 6 -26.79 -11.85 -13.32
C THR A 6 -26.59 -10.42 -12.83
N ASP A 7 -27.36 -9.45 -13.34
CA ASP A 7 -27.25 -8.05 -12.88
C ASP A 7 -27.55 -7.88 -11.40
N ASN A 8 -28.48 -8.69 -10.89
CA ASN A 8 -28.82 -8.70 -9.47
C ASN A 8 -27.66 -9.23 -8.62
N ASP A 9 -27.03 -10.33 -9.03
CA ASP A 9 -25.89 -10.88 -8.28
C ASP A 9 -24.68 -9.96 -8.38
N PHE A 10 -24.41 -9.39 -9.56
CA PHE A 10 -23.36 -8.40 -9.71
C PHE A 10 -23.54 -7.24 -8.74
N LYS A 11 -24.75 -6.66 -8.68
CA LYS A 11 -25.07 -5.59 -7.73
C LYS A 11 -24.86 -6.02 -6.28
N LYS A 12 -25.36 -7.19 -5.87
CA LYS A 12 -25.18 -7.72 -4.50
C LYS A 12 -23.70 -7.81 -4.11
N PHE A 13 -22.88 -8.46 -4.94
CA PHE A 13 -21.45 -8.67 -4.62
C PHE A 13 -20.66 -7.36 -4.71
N ARG A 14 -20.93 -6.51 -5.70
CA ARG A 14 -20.35 -5.17 -5.82
C ARG A 14 -20.62 -4.35 -4.56
N ASP A 15 -21.88 -4.26 -4.15
CA ASP A 15 -22.27 -3.44 -3.00
C ASP A 15 -21.69 -4.00 -1.70
N LEU A 16 -21.64 -5.33 -1.53
CA LEU A 16 -20.97 -5.97 -0.40
C LEU A 16 -19.47 -5.64 -0.36
N ILE A 17 -18.76 -5.78 -1.48
CA ILE A 17 -17.33 -5.48 -1.57
C ILE A 17 -17.07 -4.00 -1.28
N TYR A 18 -17.84 -3.10 -1.88
CA TYR A 18 -17.72 -1.65 -1.64
C TYR A 18 -17.98 -1.30 -0.17
N ASN A 19 -19.04 -1.86 0.41
CA ASN A 19 -19.38 -1.63 1.81
C ASN A 19 -18.29 -2.16 2.76
N SER A 20 -17.64 -3.26 2.41
CA SER A 20 -16.62 -3.90 3.24
C SER A 20 -15.21 -3.34 3.05
N SER A 21 -14.87 -2.79 1.88
CA SER A 21 -13.48 -2.44 1.51
C SER A 21 -13.29 -1.07 0.87
N GLY A 22 -14.35 -0.47 0.33
CA GLY A 22 -14.26 0.73 -0.50
C GLY A 22 -13.83 0.46 -1.94
N ILE A 23 -13.48 -0.79 -2.28
CA ILE A 23 -13.18 -1.18 -3.66
C ILE A 23 -14.46 -1.05 -4.50
N HIS A 24 -14.36 -0.30 -5.59
CA HIS A 24 -15.47 0.03 -6.45
C HIS A 24 -15.43 -0.75 -7.77
N PHE A 25 -16.44 -1.58 -7.99
CA PHE A 25 -16.65 -2.27 -9.26
C PHE A 25 -17.69 -1.52 -10.11
N THR A 26 -17.38 -1.34 -11.39
CA THR A 26 -18.24 -0.81 -12.45
C THR A 26 -18.53 -1.89 -13.48
N GLU A 27 -19.40 -1.63 -14.45
CA GLU A 27 -19.66 -2.60 -15.52
C GLU A 27 -18.39 -2.95 -16.32
N VAL A 28 -17.42 -2.04 -16.42
CA VAL A 28 -16.16 -2.26 -17.12
C VAL A 28 -15.33 -3.38 -16.48
N ASN A 29 -15.32 -3.45 -15.15
CA ASN A 29 -14.54 -4.44 -14.40
C ASN A 29 -15.40 -5.62 -13.89
N ARG A 30 -16.68 -5.72 -14.28
CA ARG A 30 -17.53 -6.88 -14.02
C ARG A 30 -16.86 -8.21 -14.37
N PRO A 31 -16.24 -8.41 -15.56
CA PRO A 31 -15.63 -9.69 -15.90
C PRO A 31 -14.56 -10.15 -14.91
N ILE A 32 -13.84 -9.19 -14.29
CA ILE A 32 -12.85 -9.49 -13.25
C ILE A 32 -13.57 -10.06 -12.02
N LEU A 33 -14.63 -9.39 -11.54
CA LEU A 33 -15.40 -9.87 -10.40
C LEU A 33 -16.00 -11.26 -10.67
N GLU A 34 -16.57 -11.47 -11.87
CA GLU A 34 -17.10 -12.79 -12.26
C GLU A 34 -16.03 -13.89 -12.18
N SER A 35 -14.84 -13.64 -12.73
CA SER A 35 -13.74 -14.60 -12.69
C SER A 35 -13.30 -14.90 -11.25
N ARG A 36 -13.20 -13.88 -10.38
CA ARG A 36 -12.80 -14.09 -8.98
C ARG A 36 -13.85 -14.85 -8.17
N LEU A 37 -15.14 -14.58 -8.39
CA LEU A 37 -16.23 -15.31 -7.76
C LEU A 37 -16.23 -16.79 -8.19
N LYS A 38 -16.00 -17.07 -9.48
CA LYS A 38 -15.88 -18.44 -9.99
C LYS A 38 -14.75 -19.21 -9.30
N ASP A 39 -13.59 -18.59 -9.15
CA ASP A 39 -12.45 -19.19 -8.45
C ASP A 39 -12.75 -19.44 -6.97
N ARG A 40 -13.44 -18.50 -6.29
CA ARG A 40 -13.85 -18.67 -4.88
C ARG A 40 -14.82 -19.83 -4.69
N LEU A 41 -15.85 -19.92 -5.53
CA LEU A 41 -16.83 -21.01 -5.46
C LEU A 41 -16.16 -22.38 -5.63
N LYS A 42 -15.23 -22.49 -6.59
CA LYS A 42 -14.45 -23.71 -6.80
C LYS A 42 -13.57 -24.06 -5.60
N LYS A 43 -12.92 -23.08 -4.98
CA LYS A 43 -12.06 -23.31 -3.80
C LYS A 43 -12.85 -23.67 -2.53
N GLY A 44 -14.05 -23.10 -2.37
CA GLY A 44 -14.92 -23.35 -1.22
C GLY A 44 -15.88 -24.53 -1.40
N ASN A 45 -15.85 -25.23 -2.54
CA ASN A 45 -16.81 -26.27 -2.93
C ASN A 45 -18.29 -25.83 -2.78
N HIS A 46 -18.57 -24.56 -3.10
CA HIS A 46 -19.92 -24.01 -3.03
C HIS A 46 -20.66 -24.28 -4.34
N SER A 47 -21.92 -24.68 -4.24
CA SER A 47 -22.71 -25.10 -5.41
C SER A 47 -23.32 -23.92 -6.16
N THR A 48 -23.65 -22.84 -5.46
CA THR A 48 -24.33 -21.66 -6.04
C THR A 48 -23.81 -20.34 -5.47
N LEU A 49 -24.00 -19.24 -6.23
CA LEU A 49 -23.69 -17.88 -5.78
C LEU A 49 -24.53 -17.45 -4.57
N ASP A 50 -25.80 -17.83 -4.52
CA ASP A 50 -26.69 -17.48 -3.41
C ASP A 50 -26.27 -18.19 -2.10
N GLU A 51 -25.84 -19.45 -2.18
CA GLU A 51 -25.26 -20.18 -1.04
C GLU A 51 -24.00 -19.47 -0.54
N TYR A 52 -23.10 -19.13 -1.46
CA TYR A 52 -21.86 -18.43 -1.13
C TYR A 52 -22.14 -17.05 -0.51
N TYR A 53 -23.08 -16.28 -1.07
CA TYR A 53 -23.46 -14.98 -0.54
C TYR A 53 -23.97 -15.05 0.91
N LYS A 54 -24.78 -16.08 1.24
CA LYS A 54 -25.26 -16.31 2.61
C LYS A 54 -24.12 -16.65 3.58
N ILE A 55 -23.09 -17.33 3.11
CA ILE A 55 -21.92 -17.68 3.93
C ILE A 55 -21.07 -16.44 4.20
N ILE A 56 -20.69 -15.71 3.15
CA ILE A 56 -19.76 -14.57 3.29
C ILE A 56 -20.35 -13.42 4.09
N THR A 57 -21.67 -13.28 4.14
CA THR A 57 -22.36 -12.25 4.96
C THR A 57 -22.42 -12.60 6.44
N ARG A 58 -22.04 -13.83 6.83
CA ARG A 58 -22.05 -14.31 8.22
C ARG A 58 -20.67 -14.81 8.69
N ASN A 59 -19.68 -14.81 7.81
CA ASN A 59 -18.35 -15.34 8.07
C ASN A 59 -17.29 -14.34 7.60
N ASP A 60 -16.76 -13.57 8.55
CA ASP A 60 -15.74 -12.55 8.30
C ASP A 60 -14.46 -13.12 7.67
N ALA A 61 -14.09 -14.38 7.98
CA ALA A 61 -12.92 -15.00 7.39
C ALA A 61 -13.13 -15.27 5.89
N GLU A 62 -14.33 -15.69 5.50
CA GLU A 62 -14.63 -15.91 4.08
C GLU A 62 -14.85 -14.60 3.32
N LEU A 63 -15.41 -13.57 3.98
CA LEU A 63 -15.43 -12.22 3.41
C LEU A 63 -14.01 -11.71 3.14
N LYS A 64 -13.07 -11.90 4.07
CA LYS A 64 -11.64 -11.57 3.84
C LYS A 64 -11.07 -12.35 2.66
N ASN A 65 -11.38 -13.63 2.51
CA ASN A 65 -10.94 -14.43 1.35
C ASN A 65 -11.48 -13.88 0.02
N LEU A 66 -12.73 -13.38 0.01
CA LEU A 66 -13.28 -12.70 -1.16
C LEU A 66 -12.52 -11.40 -1.46
N LEU A 67 -12.30 -10.56 -0.44
CA LEU A 67 -11.56 -9.30 -0.57
C LEU A 67 -10.14 -9.54 -1.10
N ASP A 68 -9.42 -10.52 -0.56
CA ASP A 68 -8.12 -10.97 -1.04
C ASP A 68 -8.15 -11.42 -2.51
N ALA A 69 -9.24 -12.05 -2.96
CA ALA A 69 -9.35 -12.52 -4.34
C ALA A 69 -9.63 -11.38 -5.32
N VAL A 70 -10.30 -10.31 -4.90
CA VAL A 70 -10.67 -9.19 -5.77
C VAL A 70 -9.62 -8.07 -5.79
N THR A 71 -8.65 -8.08 -4.88
CA THR A 71 -7.50 -7.16 -4.94
C THR A 71 -6.55 -7.51 -6.09
N THR A 72 -5.92 -6.48 -6.66
CA THR A 72 -4.87 -6.62 -7.67
C THR A 72 -3.54 -6.21 -7.05
N ASN A 73 -2.66 -7.17 -6.84
CA ASN A 73 -1.47 -7.02 -5.99
C ASN A 73 -0.16 -6.89 -6.78
N LEU A 74 -0.17 -6.21 -7.94
CA LEU A 74 1.03 -6.04 -8.75
C LEU A 74 1.97 -5.02 -8.13
N THR A 75 3.15 -5.49 -7.70
CA THR A 75 4.21 -4.67 -7.14
C THR A 75 5.59 -5.18 -7.58
N SER A 76 6.62 -4.35 -7.39
CA SER A 76 8.01 -4.67 -7.66
C SER A 76 8.91 -3.79 -6.81
N PHE A 77 10.12 -4.27 -6.52
CA PHE A 77 11.12 -3.45 -5.84
C PHE A 77 11.44 -2.20 -6.64
N PHE A 78 11.65 -1.08 -5.94
CA PHE A 78 12.00 0.21 -6.53
C PHE A 78 11.08 0.65 -7.68
N ARG A 79 9.80 0.24 -7.66
CA ARG A 79 8.81 0.64 -8.67
C ARG A 79 8.76 2.16 -8.78
N ASN A 80 8.90 2.69 -10.00
CA ASN A 80 9.08 4.12 -10.28
C ASN A 80 10.30 4.70 -9.54
N SER A 81 11.49 4.47 -10.10
CA SER A 81 12.77 4.91 -9.55
C SER A 81 12.85 6.42 -9.30
N ILE A 82 12.14 7.23 -10.09
CA ILE A 82 12.08 8.69 -9.92
C ILE A 82 11.52 9.07 -8.53
N GLN A 83 10.53 8.33 -8.02
CA GLN A 83 10.00 8.58 -6.68
C GLN A 83 10.96 8.18 -5.57
N PHE A 84 11.71 7.09 -5.74
CA PHE A 84 12.77 6.72 -4.78
C PHE A 84 13.93 7.71 -4.81
N TYR A 85 14.29 8.25 -5.97
CA TYR A 85 15.26 9.33 -6.08
C TYR A 85 14.80 10.59 -5.33
N ALA A 86 13.52 10.95 -5.44
CA ALA A 86 12.96 12.09 -4.71
C ALA A 86 12.87 11.86 -3.19
N LEU A 87 12.57 10.63 -2.76
CA LEU A 87 12.68 10.23 -1.36
C LEU A 87 14.11 10.46 -0.85
N GLU A 88 15.08 9.93 -1.59
CA GLU A 88 16.50 9.91 -1.27
C GLU A 88 17.12 11.31 -1.20
N THR A 89 16.92 12.13 -2.23
CA THR A 89 17.66 13.38 -2.44
C THR A 89 16.92 14.62 -1.96
N GLY A 90 15.60 14.54 -1.80
CA GLY A 90 14.77 15.67 -1.38
C GLY A 90 14.14 15.45 -0.02
N VAL A 91 13.25 14.44 0.09
CA VAL A 91 12.41 14.26 1.28
C VAL A 91 13.24 13.93 2.52
N ILE A 92 14.14 12.95 2.45
CA ILE A 92 14.99 12.57 3.59
C ILE A 92 15.86 13.75 4.04
N GLU A 93 16.47 14.48 3.10
CA GLU A 93 17.31 15.64 3.42
C GLU A 93 16.51 16.80 4.03
N ALA A 94 15.27 17.02 3.59
CA ALA A 94 14.37 17.98 4.21
C ALA A 94 14.00 17.56 5.65
N LEU A 95 13.67 16.29 5.87
CA LEU A 95 13.36 15.77 7.21
C LEU A 95 14.58 15.87 8.14
N LYS A 96 15.79 15.53 7.67
CA LYS A 96 17.03 15.65 8.44
C LYS A 96 17.29 17.07 8.96
N LYS A 97 16.95 18.09 8.17
CA LYS A 97 17.15 19.49 8.54
C LYS A 97 16.15 19.99 9.59
N ASN A 98 14.94 19.45 9.59
CA ASN A 98 13.82 19.98 10.36
C ASN A 98 13.48 19.17 11.61
N LYS A 99 13.87 17.89 11.67
CA LYS A 99 13.54 17.00 12.78
C LYS A 99 14.63 16.97 13.85
N THR A 100 14.27 17.34 15.08
CA THR A 100 15.18 17.30 16.25
C THR A 100 15.12 15.99 17.02
N ASP A 101 13.99 15.26 16.93
CA ASP A 101 13.79 13.95 17.58
C ASP A 101 14.52 12.80 16.84
N ARG A 102 15.16 13.11 15.70
CA ARG A 102 15.88 12.19 14.81
C ARG A 102 15.08 10.92 14.51
N THR A 103 13.76 11.01 14.40
CA THR A 103 12.89 9.87 14.09
C THR A 103 12.21 10.09 12.74
N ILE A 104 12.28 9.11 11.84
CA ILE A 104 11.52 9.13 10.59
C ILE A 104 10.49 8.00 10.61
N LYS A 105 9.22 8.39 10.56
CA LYS A 105 8.09 7.47 10.55
C LYS A 105 7.41 7.45 9.19
N ILE A 106 7.40 6.30 8.53
CA ILE A 106 6.81 6.11 7.19
C ILE A 106 5.67 5.11 7.25
N TRP A 107 4.61 5.38 6.48
CA TRP A 107 3.55 4.41 6.20
C TRP A 107 3.58 4.00 4.72
N SER A 108 3.76 2.71 4.42
CA SER A 108 3.43 2.12 3.11
C SER A 108 2.01 1.53 3.18
N ALA A 109 1.04 2.25 2.64
CA ALA A 109 -0.38 1.94 2.63
C ALA A 109 -0.77 1.24 1.32
N GLY A 110 -1.20 -0.02 1.42
CA GLY A 110 -1.38 -0.94 0.29
C GLY A 110 -0.05 -1.56 -0.16
N CYS A 111 0.68 -2.12 0.81
CA CYS A 111 2.07 -2.59 0.61
C CYS A 111 2.21 -3.90 -0.20
N SER A 112 1.11 -4.58 -0.51
CA SER A 112 1.08 -5.84 -1.24
C SER A 112 2.05 -6.87 -0.61
N THR A 113 2.89 -7.52 -1.41
CA THR A 113 3.86 -8.54 -1.00
C THR A 113 5.15 -7.98 -0.40
N GLY A 114 5.20 -6.69 -0.05
CA GLY A 114 6.26 -6.10 0.78
C GLY A 114 7.42 -5.45 0.03
N GLU A 115 7.47 -5.53 -1.30
CA GLU A 115 8.57 -4.95 -2.09
C GLU A 115 8.74 -3.43 -1.84
N GLU A 116 7.64 -2.68 -1.73
CA GLU A 116 7.69 -1.24 -1.47
C GLU A 116 8.28 -0.89 -0.08
N PRO A 117 7.76 -1.41 1.05
CA PRO A 117 8.32 -1.09 2.35
C PRO A 117 9.76 -1.59 2.52
N TYR A 118 10.15 -2.69 1.87
CA TYR A 118 11.55 -3.12 1.85
C TYR A 118 12.45 -2.18 1.05
N SER A 119 12.01 -1.70 -0.12
CA SER A 119 12.74 -0.67 -0.86
C SER A 119 12.92 0.61 -0.04
N ILE A 120 11.87 1.06 0.65
CA ILE A 120 11.91 2.22 1.55
C ILE A 120 12.93 1.99 2.68
N ALA A 121 12.88 0.83 3.32
CA ALA A 121 13.78 0.48 4.42
C ALA A 121 15.25 0.48 3.99
N MET A 122 15.57 -0.08 2.82
CA MET A 122 16.93 -0.07 2.28
C MET A 122 17.42 1.34 1.99
N VAL A 123 16.58 2.21 1.41
CA VAL A 123 16.95 3.62 1.16
C VAL A 123 17.20 4.37 2.46
N LEU A 124 16.32 4.23 3.46
CA LEU A 124 16.52 4.88 4.76
C LEU A 124 17.78 4.39 5.46
N LYS A 125 18.05 3.08 5.43
CA LYS A 125 19.25 2.49 6.05
C LYS A 125 20.55 2.99 5.42
N GLU A 126 20.53 3.34 4.13
CA GLU A 126 21.69 3.90 3.43
C GLU A 126 21.87 5.41 3.65
N LYS A 127 20.78 6.14 3.92
CA LYS A 127 20.83 7.61 4.05
C LYS A 127 20.89 8.15 5.46
N LEU A 128 20.55 7.31 6.43
CA LEU A 128 20.50 7.68 7.83
C LEU A 128 21.61 6.95 8.59
N ASP A 129 22.35 7.71 9.39
CA ASP A 129 23.26 7.13 10.37
C ASP A 129 22.49 6.48 11.53
N GLU A 130 23.19 5.72 12.37
CA GLU A 130 22.60 4.92 13.45
C GLU A 130 21.90 5.75 14.54
N SER A 131 22.15 7.06 14.61
CA SER A 131 21.47 7.93 15.57
C SER A 131 20.06 8.36 15.13
N TRP A 132 19.63 7.93 13.94
CA TRP A 132 18.24 8.07 13.51
C TRP A 132 17.41 6.83 13.84
N LYS A 133 16.22 7.05 14.39
CA LYS A 133 15.22 6.00 14.56
C LYS A 133 14.37 5.91 13.29
N ILE A 134 14.29 4.71 12.72
CA ILE A 134 13.46 4.41 11.55
C ILE A 134 12.25 3.59 12.02
N GLU A 135 11.05 4.05 11.69
CA GLU A 135 9.81 3.31 11.93
C GLU A 135 8.99 3.21 10.63
N ILE A 136 8.86 2.01 10.07
CA ILE A 136 8.03 1.78 8.90
C ILE A 136 6.81 0.96 9.32
N ILE A 137 5.63 1.47 9.03
CA ILE A 137 4.39 0.70 9.09
C ILE A 137 4.02 0.35 7.66
N ALA A 138 3.79 -0.91 7.39
CA ALA A 138 3.36 -1.41 6.10
C ALA A 138 2.01 -2.09 6.28
N SER A 139 0.99 -1.66 5.55
CA SER A 139 -0.34 -2.24 5.71
C SER A 139 -1.00 -2.60 4.41
N ASP A 140 -1.84 -3.62 4.44
CA ASP A 140 -2.64 -4.05 3.31
C ASP A 140 -4.00 -4.60 3.78
N ILE A 141 -4.99 -4.59 2.89
CA ILE A 141 -6.26 -5.25 3.13
C ILE A 141 -6.19 -6.75 2.84
N SER A 142 -5.18 -7.20 2.07
CA SER A 142 -4.98 -8.63 1.83
C SER A 142 -4.09 -9.26 2.89
N PHE A 143 -4.65 -10.22 3.63
CA PHE A 143 -3.88 -10.95 4.64
C PHE A 143 -2.83 -11.85 3.98
N ASN A 144 -3.15 -12.48 2.85
CA ASN A 144 -2.25 -13.39 2.15
C ASN A 144 -0.97 -12.70 1.66
N VAL A 145 -1.06 -11.48 1.14
CA VAL A 145 0.14 -10.75 0.70
C VAL A 145 0.97 -10.25 1.87
N LEU A 146 0.33 -9.86 2.99
CA LEU A 146 1.03 -9.50 4.22
C LEU A 146 1.84 -10.65 4.80
N MET A 147 1.35 -11.89 4.73
CA MET A 147 2.12 -13.05 5.21
C MET A 147 3.38 -13.26 4.37
N LYS A 148 3.26 -13.17 3.04
CA LYS A 148 4.42 -13.21 2.13
C LYS A 148 5.40 -12.07 2.39
N ALA A 149 4.89 -10.87 2.63
CA ALA A 149 5.71 -9.72 2.97
C ALA A 149 6.50 -9.95 4.28
N LYS A 150 5.88 -10.53 5.30
CA LYS A 150 6.53 -10.90 6.58
C LYS A 150 7.59 -12.00 6.41
N GLU A 151 7.36 -12.97 5.54
CA GLU A 151 8.37 -13.97 5.18
C GLU A 151 9.62 -13.29 4.61
N GLY A 152 9.43 -12.35 3.68
CA GLY A 152 10.52 -11.57 3.09
C GLY A 152 11.44 -12.39 2.18
N PHE A 153 10.94 -13.52 1.68
CA PHE A 153 11.58 -14.32 0.66
C PHE A 153 11.05 -13.92 -0.72
N TYR A 154 11.94 -13.75 -1.69
CA TYR A 154 11.60 -13.40 -3.06
C TYR A 154 12.41 -14.23 -4.04
N HIS A 155 11.74 -14.91 -4.97
CA HIS A 155 12.42 -15.61 -6.07
C HIS A 155 13.31 -14.65 -6.87
N SER A 156 14.38 -15.17 -7.47
CA SER A 156 15.34 -14.35 -8.25
C SER A 156 14.67 -13.54 -9.37
N SER A 157 13.54 -14.02 -9.91
CA SER A 157 12.73 -13.30 -10.92
C SER A 157 12.03 -12.04 -10.38
N LYS A 158 11.94 -11.87 -9.06
CA LYS A 158 11.24 -10.76 -8.38
C LYS A 158 12.16 -9.68 -7.84
N ILE A 159 13.46 -9.92 -7.75
CA ILE A 159 14.43 -8.95 -7.22
C ILE A 159 14.94 -7.95 -8.27
N ALA A 160 14.42 -8.03 -9.49
CA ALA A 160 14.73 -7.07 -10.54
C ALA A 160 14.36 -5.64 -10.08
N GLY A 161 15.23 -4.67 -10.37
CA GLY A 161 15.06 -3.28 -9.94
C GLY A 161 15.75 -2.93 -8.62
N ILE A 162 16.17 -3.90 -7.80
CA ILE A 162 17.02 -3.63 -6.64
C ILE A 162 18.44 -3.26 -7.11
N PRO A 163 19.02 -2.15 -6.65
CA PRO A 163 20.43 -1.84 -6.92
C PRO A 163 21.35 -3.01 -6.49
N PRO A 164 22.34 -3.45 -7.30
CA PRO A 164 23.16 -4.61 -6.99
C PRO A 164 23.90 -4.51 -5.64
N ASN A 165 24.33 -3.31 -5.26
CA ASN A 165 24.93 -3.04 -3.95
C ASN A 165 23.94 -3.28 -2.80
N TYR A 166 22.65 -3.02 -3.00
CA TYR A 166 21.61 -3.27 -1.99
C TYR A 166 21.31 -4.76 -1.86
N VAL A 167 21.28 -5.52 -2.97
CA VAL A 167 21.14 -6.99 -2.92
C VAL A 167 22.25 -7.58 -2.06
N LYS A 168 23.51 -7.22 -2.33
CA LYS A 168 24.68 -7.71 -1.57
C LYS A 168 24.64 -7.32 -0.08
N LYS A 169 24.17 -6.10 0.23
CA LYS A 169 24.13 -5.58 1.61
C LYS A 169 22.95 -6.14 2.41
N TYR A 170 21.76 -6.24 1.81
CA TYR A 170 20.50 -6.40 2.54
C TYR A 170 19.75 -7.68 2.26
N MET A 171 20.28 -8.56 1.42
CA MET A 171 19.70 -9.85 1.11
C MET A 171 20.71 -10.99 1.29
N ILE A 172 20.18 -12.19 1.46
CA ILE A 172 20.94 -13.45 1.51
C ILE A 172 20.36 -14.35 0.43
N GLU A 173 21.22 -14.87 -0.44
CA GLU A 173 20.80 -15.86 -1.44
C GLU A 173 20.43 -17.18 -0.74
N VAL A 174 19.23 -17.69 -1.02
CA VAL A 174 18.69 -18.92 -0.43
C VAL A 174 17.93 -19.67 -1.52
N GLY A 175 18.39 -20.86 -1.90
CA GLY A 175 17.74 -21.70 -2.90
C GLY A 175 17.63 -20.99 -4.26
N ASP A 176 16.41 -20.78 -4.73
CA ASP A 176 16.08 -20.14 -6.02
C ASP A 176 15.73 -18.64 -5.89
N GLY A 177 16.11 -18.02 -4.78
CA GLY A 177 15.78 -16.63 -4.51
C GLY A 177 16.63 -16.02 -3.41
N TYR A 178 16.05 -15.01 -2.78
CA TYR A 178 16.71 -14.16 -1.81
C TYR A 178 15.81 -13.90 -0.60
N GLN A 179 16.42 -14.00 0.57
CA GLN A 179 15.82 -13.64 1.84
C GLN A 179 16.27 -12.23 2.24
N ILE A 180 15.32 -11.34 2.59
CA ILE A 180 15.63 -10.04 3.19
C ILE A 180 16.28 -10.28 4.57
N LYS A 181 17.41 -9.62 4.85
CA LYS A 181 18.09 -9.70 6.14
C LYS A 181 17.24 -9.14 7.28
N ASP A 182 17.37 -9.75 8.46
CA ASP A 182 16.57 -9.35 9.63
C ASP A 182 16.78 -7.89 10.05
N GLU A 183 17.96 -7.33 9.80
CA GLU A 183 18.24 -5.91 10.09
C GLU A 183 17.31 -4.96 9.33
N ILE A 184 16.86 -5.34 8.13
CA ILE A 184 15.89 -4.58 7.35
C ILE A 184 14.47 -4.94 7.78
N LYS A 185 14.17 -6.25 7.97
CA LYS A 185 12.84 -6.71 8.41
C LYS A 185 12.39 -6.05 9.71
N ARG A 186 13.30 -5.88 10.68
CA ARG A 186 13.02 -5.26 11.98
C ARG A 186 12.63 -3.78 11.91
N LEU A 187 12.90 -3.10 10.79
CA LEU A 187 12.47 -1.71 10.59
C LEU A 187 10.98 -1.61 10.23
N ILE A 188 10.34 -2.72 9.87
CA ILE A 188 9.00 -2.75 9.29
C ILE A 188 8.04 -3.51 10.19
N ARG A 189 6.94 -2.85 10.55
CA ARG A 189 5.77 -3.47 11.17
C ARG A 189 4.68 -3.66 10.13
N PHE A 190 4.42 -4.92 9.78
CA PHE A 190 3.33 -5.30 8.89
C PHE A 190 2.01 -5.44 9.65
N ASP A 191 0.98 -4.76 9.19
CA ASP A 191 -0.34 -4.72 9.82
C ASP A 191 -1.48 -4.88 8.81
N TYR A 192 -2.59 -5.48 9.24
CA TYR A 192 -3.80 -5.54 8.42
C TYR A 192 -4.51 -4.19 8.53
N HIS A 193 -4.78 -3.54 7.40
CA HIS A 193 -5.56 -2.31 7.43
C HIS A 193 -6.35 -2.09 6.15
N ASN A 194 -7.60 -1.67 6.35
CA ASN A 194 -8.51 -1.27 5.30
C ASN A 194 -8.64 0.25 5.29
N LEU A 195 -8.14 0.88 4.22
CA LEU A 195 -8.06 2.34 4.06
C LEU A 195 -9.41 3.05 4.07
N LYS A 196 -10.52 2.31 3.89
CA LYS A 196 -11.86 2.85 4.09
C LYS A 196 -12.02 3.45 5.49
N TYR A 197 -11.41 2.82 6.50
CA TYR A 197 -11.53 3.20 7.90
C TYR A 197 -10.33 4.05 8.38
N ASP A 198 -10.48 4.76 9.49
CA ASP A 198 -9.35 5.41 10.16
C ASP A 198 -8.44 4.34 10.77
N SER A 199 -7.13 4.45 10.57
CA SER A 199 -6.14 3.55 11.17
C SER A 199 -5.89 3.86 12.64
N GLY A 200 -6.26 5.06 13.11
CA GLY A 200 -5.87 5.59 14.42
C GLY A 200 -4.38 5.92 14.53
N LEU A 201 -3.58 5.61 13.49
CA LEU A 201 -2.16 5.88 13.45
C LEU A 201 -1.93 7.36 13.17
N LYS A 202 -0.93 7.95 13.83
CA LYS A 202 -0.57 9.37 13.72
C LYS A 202 0.93 9.56 13.61
N SER A 203 1.29 10.81 13.33
CA SER A 203 2.65 11.34 13.32
C SER A 203 3.56 10.75 12.24
N PHE A 204 3.02 10.56 11.03
CA PHE A 204 3.82 10.14 9.88
C PHE A 204 4.51 11.32 9.22
N ASP A 205 5.79 11.14 8.89
CA ASP A 205 6.59 12.08 8.12
C ASP A 205 6.43 11.84 6.62
N VAL A 206 6.20 10.58 6.24
CA VAL A 206 5.94 10.18 4.86
C VAL A 206 4.84 9.13 4.81
N ILE A 207 3.93 9.26 3.85
CA ILE A 207 3.00 8.19 3.49
C ILE A 207 3.22 7.86 2.01
N PHE A 208 3.37 6.57 1.71
CA PHE A 208 3.28 6.01 0.38
C PHE A 208 1.92 5.32 0.26
N CYS A 209 1.12 5.73 -0.72
CA CYS A 209 -0.13 5.07 -1.06
C CYS A 209 -0.25 5.04 -2.58
N ARG A 210 0.43 4.10 -3.22
CA ARG A 210 0.72 4.13 -4.65
C ARG A 210 0.05 2.97 -5.38
N ASN A 211 -0.70 3.29 -6.43
CA ASN A 211 -1.42 2.29 -7.24
C ASN A 211 -2.49 1.54 -6.41
N VAL A 212 -3.13 2.25 -5.48
CA VAL A 212 -4.14 1.71 -4.55
C VAL A 212 -5.44 2.49 -4.67
N ILE A 213 -5.37 3.83 -4.63
CA ILE A 213 -6.57 4.66 -4.62
C ILE A 213 -7.36 4.56 -5.94
N ILE A 214 -6.72 4.13 -7.04
CA ILE A 214 -7.38 3.82 -8.31
C ILE A 214 -8.53 2.79 -8.21
N TYR A 215 -8.57 1.98 -7.14
CA TYR A 215 -9.63 1.00 -6.92
C TYR A 215 -10.85 1.58 -6.18
N PHE A 216 -10.77 2.81 -5.70
CA PHE A 216 -11.85 3.51 -5.00
C PHE A 216 -12.59 4.44 -5.98
N ASP A 217 -13.85 4.74 -5.67
CA ASP A 217 -14.58 5.82 -6.34
C ASP A 217 -14.04 7.20 -5.91
N SER A 218 -14.43 8.27 -6.60
CA SER A 218 -13.90 9.61 -6.33
C SER A 218 -14.10 10.05 -4.87
N LYS A 219 -15.21 9.68 -4.25
CA LYS A 219 -15.48 10.02 -2.85
C LYS A 219 -14.58 9.24 -1.89
N GLY A 220 -14.44 7.93 -2.11
CA GLY A 220 -13.54 7.08 -1.34
C GLY A 220 -12.08 7.52 -1.47
N GLN A 221 -11.64 7.94 -2.66
CA GLN A 221 -10.30 8.51 -2.87
C GLN A 221 -10.09 9.76 -2.00
N GLU A 222 -10.99 10.75 -2.10
CA GLU A 222 -10.90 11.97 -1.29
C GLU A 222 -10.90 11.67 0.22
N ASP A 223 -11.76 10.74 0.66
CA ASP A 223 -11.86 10.37 2.07
C ASP A 223 -10.60 9.66 2.58
N VAL A 224 -9.95 8.83 1.77
CA VAL A 224 -8.65 8.20 2.12
C VAL A 224 -7.56 9.26 2.23
N ILE A 225 -7.49 10.15 1.25
CA ILE A 225 -6.47 11.21 1.20
C ILE A 225 -6.60 12.17 2.39
N ASN A 226 -7.81 12.56 2.76
CA ASN A 226 -8.03 13.41 3.93
C ASN A 226 -7.73 12.69 5.25
N LYS A 227 -7.93 11.37 5.36
CA LYS A 227 -7.44 10.60 6.51
C LYS A 227 -5.92 10.61 6.60
N PHE A 228 -5.21 10.48 5.48
CA PHE A 228 -3.74 10.62 5.45
C PHE A 228 -3.30 12.00 5.92
N TYR A 229 -3.93 13.07 5.44
CA TYR A 229 -3.62 14.43 5.89
C TYR A 229 -3.70 14.58 7.42
N ASN A 230 -4.71 13.95 8.05
CA ASN A 230 -4.90 13.95 9.50
C ASN A 230 -3.94 13.01 10.25
N ALA A 231 -3.37 12.01 9.58
CA ALA A 231 -2.40 11.08 10.16
C ALA A 231 -0.96 11.60 10.11
N MET A 232 -0.70 12.57 9.23
CA MET A 232 0.65 13.08 8.96
C MET A 232 1.02 14.29 9.82
N ASN A 233 2.30 14.39 10.15
CA ASN A 233 2.91 15.56 10.78
C ASN A 233 2.85 16.78 9.86
N ASP A 234 3.12 17.95 10.41
CA ASP A 234 3.44 19.14 9.65
C ASP A 234 4.74 18.94 8.84
N PHE A 235 4.84 19.62 7.69
CA PHE A 235 5.97 19.52 6.75
C PHE A 235 6.30 18.09 6.28
N SER A 236 5.26 17.29 6.03
CA SER A 236 5.34 15.88 5.63
C SER A 236 4.95 15.64 4.17
N TYR A 237 5.26 14.45 3.65
CA TYR A 237 5.17 14.16 2.22
C TYR A 237 4.31 12.92 1.91
N LEU A 238 3.44 13.05 0.92
CA LEU A 238 2.58 11.98 0.41
C LEU A 238 3.02 11.61 -1.01
N PHE A 239 3.31 10.32 -1.19
CA PHE A 239 3.64 9.69 -2.47
C PHE A 239 2.42 8.92 -2.97
N ILE A 240 1.93 9.27 -4.16
CA ILE A 240 0.89 8.52 -4.88
C ILE A 240 1.45 7.94 -6.18
N GLY A 241 0.73 6.99 -6.78
CA GLY A 241 1.12 6.30 -8.01
C GLY A 241 1.22 7.25 -9.20
N HIS A 242 2.00 6.87 -10.20
CA HIS A 242 2.25 7.68 -11.41
C HIS A 242 0.98 8.02 -12.22
N SER A 243 -0.06 7.19 -12.12
CA SER A 243 -1.35 7.37 -12.78
C SER A 243 -2.41 8.02 -11.87
N GLU A 244 -2.02 8.38 -10.64
CA GLU A 244 -2.91 8.94 -9.62
C GLU A 244 -2.68 10.46 -9.51
N SER A 245 -3.73 11.20 -9.15
CA SER A 245 -3.67 12.65 -8.96
C SER A 245 -4.65 13.07 -7.88
N LEU A 246 -4.29 14.06 -7.07
CA LEU A 246 -5.23 14.71 -6.12
C LEU A 246 -5.98 15.88 -6.77
N PHE A 247 -5.76 16.14 -8.06
CA PHE A 247 -6.43 17.23 -8.77
C PHE A 247 -7.95 16.99 -8.81
N GLY A 248 -8.72 18.00 -8.42
CA GLY A 248 -10.18 17.91 -8.32
C GLY A 248 -10.71 17.28 -7.03
N MET A 249 -9.83 16.85 -6.11
CA MET A 249 -10.23 16.42 -4.77
C MET A 249 -10.23 17.61 -3.81
N ASN A 250 -11.18 17.65 -2.87
CA ASN A 250 -11.18 18.63 -1.79
C ASN A 250 -10.17 18.21 -0.71
N THR A 251 -8.90 18.59 -0.90
CA THR A 251 -7.82 18.30 0.03
C THR A 251 -6.90 19.49 0.24
N LYS A 252 -6.24 19.51 1.40
CA LYS A 252 -5.29 20.55 1.82
C LYS A 252 -3.84 20.26 1.41
N PHE A 253 -3.59 19.15 0.72
CA PHE A 253 -2.26 18.83 0.22
C PHE A 253 -1.82 19.82 -0.85
N ILE A 254 -0.55 20.23 -0.78
CA ILE A 254 0.07 21.10 -1.78
C ILE A 254 0.85 20.23 -2.75
N PHE A 255 0.59 20.37 -4.04
CA PHE A 255 1.42 19.73 -5.07
C PHE A 255 2.86 20.20 -4.96
N THR A 256 3.81 19.26 -4.94
CA THR A 256 5.24 19.56 -4.89
C THR A 256 5.99 18.69 -5.89
N LYS A 257 7.08 19.24 -6.43
CA LYS A 257 7.94 18.56 -7.39
C LYS A 257 9.35 18.50 -6.83
N ILE A 258 9.92 17.30 -6.75
CA ILE A 258 11.30 17.06 -6.32
C ILE A 258 12.00 16.31 -7.44
N GLY A 259 12.93 16.98 -8.12
CA GLY A 259 13.48 16.49 -9.38
C GLY A 259 12.36 16.32 -10.40
N GLU A 260 12.17 15.10 -10.92
CA GLU A 260 11.06 14.76 -11.83
C GLU A 260 9.85 14.16 -11.11
N ALA A 261 9.95 13.86 -9.81
CA ALA A 261 8.86 13.24 -9.07
C ALA A 261 7.78 14.26 -8.71
N CYS A 262 6.54 13.93 -9.04
CA CYS A 262 5.33 14.60 -8.56
C CYS A 262 4.89 13.97 -7.23
N LEU A 263 4.79 14.80 -6.19
CA LEU A 263 4.45 14.43 -4.82
C LEU A 263 3.48 15.46 -4.24
N TYR A 264 3.02 15.21 -3.01
CA TYR A 264 2.17 16.14 -2.28
C TYR A 264 2.73 16.40 -0.89
N MET A 265 2.56 17.63 -0.38
CA MET A 265 3.12 18.05 0.90
C MET A 265 2.03 18.61 1.80
N LYS A 266 2.03 18.21 3.07
CA LYS A 266 1.31 18.93 4.13
C LYS A 266 2.22 20.02 4.66
N LYS A 267 1.88 21.28 4.39
CA LYS A 267 2.65 22.46 4.79
C LYS A 267 1.86 23.30 5.80
N GLU A 268 1.45 22.68 6.90
CA GLU A 268 0.91 23.36 8.08
C GLU A 268 2.03 23.56 9.12
N GLY A 269 1.83 24.47 10.08
CA GLY A 269 2.82 24.79 11.12
C GLY A 269 3.80 25.91 10.76
N LYS A 270 4.59 26.35 11.75
CA LYS A 270 5.74 27.24 11.54
C LYS A 270 7.01 26.41 11.51
N TYR A 271 7.89 26.65 10.54
CA TYR A 271 9.29 26.23 10.70
C TYR A 271 9.77 26.86 12.00
N ARG A 272 10.47 26.09 12.85
CA ARG A 272 11.20 26.70 13.95
C ARG A 272 12.34 27.46 13.31
N ASP A 273 12.23 28.80 13.28
CA ASP A 273 13.35 29.66 12.98
C ASP A 273 14.50 29.25 13.91
N LYS A 274 15.66 28.97 13.31
CA LYS A 274 16.88 28.59 14.05
C LYS A 274 17.35 29.72 14.93
#